data_AF-A0A9E2HER0-F1
#
_entry.id   AF-A0A9E2HER0-F1
#
_cell.length_a   1.000
_cell.length_b   1.000
_cell.length_c   1.000
_cell.angle_alpha   90.00
_cell.angle_beta   90.00
_cell.angle_gamma   90.00
#
_symmetry.space_group_name_H-M   'P 1'
#
loop_
_entity.id
_entity.type
_entity.pdbx_description
1 polymer ?
#
loop_
_entity_poly.entity_id
_entity_poly.type
_entity_poly.pdbx_seq_one_letter_code
_entity_poly.pdbx_strand_id
1 'polypeptide(L)'
;MKKFNNGKPFHGSENISNGRLTGTTDTDYFYFFCPKRGNTHVLQILDFSIVNEGPVEYAKEGRPKVKKDFTIAFEPYCSKCKLHDFVKVSNTGWQGGKLQLQGHVVQFRQ
;
A
#
# COMPACT_ATOMS: atom_id res chain seq x y z
N MET A 1 14.76 16.58 -12.09
CA MET A 1 14.05 15.77 -11.08
C MET A 1 14.69 14.40 -11.01
N LYS A 2 15.09 13.91 -9.83
CA LYS A 2 15.50 12.51 -9.68
C LYS A 2 14.27 11.63 -9.89
N LYS A 3 14.40 10.55 -10.66
CA LYS A 3 13.32 9.56 -10.80
C LYS A 3 13.12 8.89 -9.43
N PHE A 4 11.88 8.75 -8.99
CA PHE A 4 11.52 7.97 -7.80
C PHE A 4 12.23 6.60 -7.82
N ASN A 5 12.93 6.24 -6.74
CA ASN A 5 13.81 5.06 -6.61
C ASN A 5 14.76 4.82 -7.81
N ASN A 6 15.32 5.89 -8.38
CA ASN A 6 16.26 5.81 -9.49
C ASN A 6 15.71 5.03 -10.71
N GLY A 7 14.38 4.92 -10.86
CA GLY A 7 13.72 4.20 -11.96
C GLY A 7 13.61 2.68 -11.82
N LYS A 8 13.85 2.09 -10.64
CA LYS A 8 13.70 0.63 -10.41
C LYS A 8 12.28 0.24 -9.93
N PRO A 9 11.80 -0.99 -10.24
CA PRO A 9 10.51 -1.49 -9.74
C PRO A 9 10.45 -1.54 -8.21
N PHE A 10 9.28 -1.20 -7.65
CA PHE A 10 9.03 -1.20 -6.20
C PHE A 10 8.47 -2.55 -5.75
N HIS A 11 9.09 -3.19 -4.77
CA HIS A 11 8.53 -4.31 -4.02
C HIS A 11 8.70 -4.02 -2.53
N GLY A 12 7.59 -4.09 -1.79
CA GLY A 12 7.63 -3.98 -0.34
C GLY A 12 8.36 -5.18 0.25
N SER A 13 9.15 -4.96 1.30
CA SER A 13 9.82 -6.05 2.00
C SER A 13 8.81 -6.97 2.71
N GLU A 14 9.31 -8.02 3.36
CA GLU A 14 8.50 -8.85 4.26
C GLU A 14 7.84 -8.09 5.40
N ASN A 15 8.31 -6.87 5.73
CA ASN A 15 7.64 -6.03 6.74
C ASN A 15 6.35 -5.42 6.20
N ILE A 16 6.22 -5.27 4.88
CA ILE A 16 5.07 -4.66 4.22
C ILE A 16 4.14 -5.72 3.62
N SER A 17 4.71 -6.77 3.03
CA SER A 17 3.96 -7.82 2.35
C SER A 17 3.16 -8.71 3.33
N ASN A 18 2.31 -9.57 2.78
CA ASN A 18 1.52 -10.54 3.54
C ASN A 18 0.63 -9.92 4.63
N GLY A 19 0.16 -8.70 4.40
CA GLY A 19 -0.75 -7.98 5.28
C GLY A 19 -0.14 -7.53 6.60
N ARG A 20 1.19 -7.45 6.69
CA ARG A 20 1.89 -6.96 7.89
C ARG A 20 1.82 -5.43 8.02
N LEU A 21 1.72 -4.70 6.92
CA LEU A 21 1.45 -3.27 6.97
C LEU A 21 -0.05 -3.02 7.19
N THR A 22 -0.37 -2.28 8.24
CA THR A 22 -1.72 -1.84 8.57
C THR A 22 -1.80 -0.31 8.56
N GLY A 23 -2.99 0.22 8.78
CA GLY A 23 -3.21 1.66 8.88
C GLY A 23 -4.61 1.98 9.38
N THR A 24 -4.87 3.26 9.58
CA THR A 24 -6.18 3.78 9.96
C THR A 24 -6.39 5.15 9.34
N THR A 25 -7.63 5.63 9.41
CA THR A 25 -7.95 7.05 9.18
C THR A 25 -8.22 7.76 10.51
N ASP A 26 -8.12 9.09 10.50
CA ASP A 26 -8.67 9.95 11.56
C ASP A 26 -9.88 10.75 11.06
N THR A 27 -9.67 11.53 10.02
CA THR A 27 -10.58 12.44 9.33
C THR A 27 -10.71 11.91 7.90
N ASP A 28 -10.02 12.51 6.94
CA ASP A 28 -9.93 12.08 5.54
C ASP A 28 -8.53 11.59 5.14
N TYR A 29 -7.55 11.65 6.06
CA TYR A 29 -6.20 11.12 5.83
C TYR A 29 -6.09 9.64 6.23
N PHE A 30 -5.40 8.86 5.40
CA PHE A 30 -4.98 7.50 5.73
C PHE A 30 -3.54 7.49 6.23
N TYR A 31 -3.31 6.83 7.36
CA TYR A 31 -1.99 6.68 7.96
C TYR A 31 -1.55 5.23 7.95
N PHE A 32 -0.34 4.98 7.46
CA PHE A 32 0.31 3.68 7.59
C PHE A 32 0.95 3.54 8.97
N PHE A 33 0.84 2.37 9.59
CA PHE A 33 1.48 2.09 10.86
C PHE A 33 2.74 1.24 10.71
N CYS A 34 3.73 1.49 11.56
CA CYS A 34 5.00 0.78 11.52
C CYS A 34 4.86 -0.68 11.98
N PRO A 35 5.07 -1.68 11.12
CA PRO A 35 4.91 -3.10 11.47
C PRO A 35 5.91 -3.56 12.55
N LYS A 36 7.08 -2.91 12.65
CA LYS A 36 8.13 -3.23 13.63
C LYS A 36 7.92 -2.61 15.01
N ARG A 37 7.03 -1.62 15.14
CA ARG A 37 6.78 -0.90 16.40
C ARG A 37 5.35 -1.06 16.89
N GLY A 38 4.57 -1.93 16.25
CA GLY A 38 3.13 -2.10 16.50
C GLY A 38 2.28 -1.05 15.79
N ASN A 39 0.96 -1.24 15.86
CA ASN A 39 -0.03 -0.43 15.14
C ASN A 39 -0.29 0.96 15.76
N THR A 40 0.74 1.59 16.37
CA THR A 40 0.59 2.87 17.09
C THR A 40 1.53 3.96 16.58
N HIS A 41 2.49 3.61 15.71
CA HIS A 41 3.43 4.58 15.17
C HIS A 41 3.20 4.83 13.69
N VAL A 42 2.75 6.04 13.37
CA VAL A 42 2.50 6.49 11.99
C VAL A 42 3.83 6.59 11.22
N LEU A 43 3.84 6.06 10.00
CA LEU A 43 4.95 6.18 9.05
C LEU A 43 4.84 7.51 8.30
N GLN A 44 5.98 8.17 8.12
CA GLN A 44 6.09 9.34 7.24
C GLN A 44 6.20 8.86 5.79
N ILE A 45 5.49 9.51 4.85
CA ILE A 45 5.74 9.32 3.42
C ILE A 45 6.86 10.28 3.01
N LEU A 46 7.97 9.73 2.50
CA LEU A 46 9.11 10.54 2.04
C LEU A 46 8.97 10.96 0.58
N ASP A 47 8.43 10.08 -0.26
CA ASP A 47 8.26 10.31 -1.69
C ASP A 47 7.12 9.42 -2.23
N PHE A 48 6.63 9.75 -3.43
CA PHE A 48 5.60 8.98 -4.13
C PHE A 48 5.80 9.03 -5.65
N SER A 49 5.20 8.07 -6.35
CA SER A 49 5.13 8.09 -7.80
C SER A 49 3.87 7.42 -8.33
N ILE A 50 3.36 7.97 -9.43
CA ILE A 50 2.32 7.36 -10.24
C ILE A 50 3.00 6.32 -11.14
N VAL A 51 2.88 5.05 -10.79
CA VAL A 51 3.48 3.92 -11.52
C VAL A 51 2.62 3.54 -12.71
N ASN A 52 1.30 3.67 -12.56
CA ASN A 52 0.34 3.46 -13.63
C ASN A 52 -0.79 4.47 -13.51
N GLU A 53 -1.25 4.99 -14.64
CA GLU A 53 -2.47 5.79 -14.79
C GLU A 53 -2.94 5.64 -16.24
N GLY A 54 -4.17 5.19 -16.43
CA GLY A 54 -4.66 4.91 -17.77
C GLY A 54 -6.15 4.60 -17.86
N PRO A 55 -6.66 4.32 -19.07
CA PRO A 55 -8.02 3.83 -19.25
C PRO A 55 -8.23 2.54 -18.45
N VAL A 56 -9.49 2.24 -18.12
CA VAL A 56 -9.83 0.99 -17.44
C VAL A 56 -9.63 -0.17 -18.41
N GLU A 57 -8.69 -1.06 -18.10
CA GLU A 57 -8.43 -2.24 -18.93
C GLU A 57 -9.34 -3.41 -18.56
N TYR A 58 -9.85 -3.44 -17.32
CA TYR A 58 -10.66 -4.55 -16.83
C TYR A 58 -11.76 -4.11 -15.85
N ALA A 59 -13.02 -4.31 -16.24
CA ALA A 59 -14.16 -4.16 -15.36
C ALA A 59 -14.61 -5.54 -14.86
N LYS A 60 -14.36 -5.87 -13.60
CA LYS A 60 -14.98 -7.06 -12.98
C LYS A 60 -16.48 -6.83 -12.87
N GLU A 61 -17.27 -7.74 -13.43
CA GLU A 61 -18.72 -7.77 -13.24
C GLU A 61 -19.06 -7.70 -11.73
N GLY A 62 -20.01 -6.82 -11.37
CA GLY A 62 -20.43 -6.62 -9.98
C GLY A 62 -19.61 -5.63 -9.15
N ARG A 63 -18.61 -4.94 -9.73
CA ARG A 63 -17.92 -3.82 -9.04
C ARG A 63 -18.42 -2.44 -9.50
N PRO A 64 -18.38 -1.42 -8.62
CA PRO A 64 -18.60 -0.04 -9.05
C PRO A 64 -17.69 0.33 -10.23
N LYS A 65 -18.24 1.02 -11.22
CA LYS A 65 -17.47 1.49 -12.39
C LYS A 65 -16.39 2.47 -11.92
N VAL A 66 -15.13 2.12 -12.15
CA VAL A 66 -13.99 3.03 -11.97
C VAL A 66 -13.82 3.89 -13.23
N LYS A 67 -13.29 5.11 -13.07
CA LYS A 67 -13.07 6.04 -14.20
C LYS A 67 -11.74 5.80 -14.92
N LYS A 68 -10.74 5.30 -14.20
CA LYS A 68 -9.37 5.06 -14.67
C LYS A 68 -8.71 3.99 -13.82
N ASP A 69 -7.74 3.28 -14.38
CA ASP A 69 -6.86 2.39 -13.64
C ASP A 69 -5.64 3.17 -13.15
N PHE A 70 -5.20 2.88 -11.92
CA PHE A 70 -4.05 3.55 -11.32
C PHE A 70 -3.26 2.65 -10.37
N THR A 71 -1.99 3.00 -10.20
CA THR A 71 -1.13 2.50 -9.12
C THR A 71 -0.24 3.64 -8.65
N ILE A 72 -0.36 4.00 -7.38
CA ILE A 72 0.52 4.97 -6.73
C ILE A 72 1.41 4.20 -5.77
N ALA A 73 2.73 4.37 -5.92
CA ALA A 73 3.71 3.85 -5.00
C ALA A 73 4.12 4.95 -4.01
N PHE A 74 4.25 4.58 -2.73
CA PHE A 74 4.68 5.45 -1.66
C PHE A 74 5.94 4.87 -1.01
N GLU A 75 6.80 5.76 -0.51
CA GLU A 75 8.01 5.44 0.25
C GLU A 75 7.80 5.74 1.73
N PRO A 76 7.21 4.81 2.51
CA PRO A 76 7.04 4.97 3.94
C PRO A 76 8.37 4.84 4.70
N TYR A 77 8.50 5.67 5.73
CA TYR A 77 9.64 5.72 6.63
C TYR A 77 9.21 5.79 8.09
N CYS A 78 9.86 4.99 8.94
CA CYS A 78 9.70 5.06 10.38
C CYS A 78 10.86 5.82 11.03
N SER A 79 10.57 6.97 11.63
CA SER A 79 11.57 7.77 12.34
C SER A 79 12.24 7.03 13.52
N LYS A 80 11.56 6.04 14.10
CA LYS A 80 11.99 5.32 15.32
C LYS A 80 12.80 4.05 15.06
N CYS A 81 12.46 3.24 14.07
CA CYS A 81 13.21 2.01 13.74
C CYS A 81 13.95 2.08 12.41
N LYS A 82 13.87 3.23 11.72
CA LYS A 82 14.51 3.45 10.42
C LYS A 82 14.04 2.46 9.34
N LEU A 83 12.85 1.86 9.52
CA LEU A 83 12.18 1.15 8.43
C LEU A 83 12.05 2.12 7.27
N HIS A 84 12.46 1.67 6.10
CA HIS A 84 12.43 2.40 4.86
C HIS A 84 12.05 1.40 3.77
N ASP A 85 10.88 1.58 3.17
CA ASP A 85 10.25 0.53 2.37
C ASP A 85 9.32 1.13 1.31
N PHE A 86 8.57 0.27 0.61
CA PHE A 86 7.62 0.68 -0.42
C PHE A 86 6.26 0.01 -0.25
N VAL A 87 5.19 0.77 -0.44
CA VAL A 87 3.81 0.28 -0.52
C VAL A 87 3.12 0.82 -1.76
N LYS A 88 2.16 0.09 -2.32
CA LYS A 88 1.37 0.52 -3.47
C LYS A 88 -0.11 0.57 -3.11
N VAL A 89 -0.78 1.63 -3.54
CA VAL A 89 -2.24 1.73 -3.56
C VAL A 89 -2.69 1.68 -5.00
N SER A 90 -3.59 0.76 -5.31
CA SER A 90 -4.06 0.54 -6.68
C SER A 90 -5.49 0.04 -6.70
N ASN A 91 -6.25 0.48 -7.70
CA ASN A 91 -7.58 -0.06 -7.98
C ASN A 91 -7.57 -1.28 -8.93
N THR A 92 -6.43 -1.67 -9.49
CA THR A 92 -6.27 -2.91 -10.28
C THR A 92 -5.83 -4.10 -9.43
N GLY A 93 -5.36 -3.84 -8.21
CA GLY A 93 -5.00 -4.88 -7.24
C GLY A 93 -6.18 -5.74 -6.74
N TRP A 94 -5.84 -6.78 -5.96
CA TRP A 94 -6.86 -7.63 -5.33
C TRP A 94 -7.68 -6.84 -4.30
N GLN A 95 -9.00 -6.87 -4.45
CA GLN A 95 -9.96 -6.15 -3.59
C GLN A 95 -10.98 -7.09 -2.92
N GLY A 96 -10.83 -8.41 -3.05
CA GLY A 96 -11.75 -9.40 -2.48
C GLY A 96 -11.34 -9.94 -1.11
N GLY A 97 -10.31 -9.37 -0.48
CA GLY A 97 -9.77 -9.86 0.78
C GLY A 97 -10.62 -9.45 1.99
N LYS A 98 -10.61 -10.28 3.04
CA LYS A 98 -11.11 -9.91 4.38
C LYS A 98 -9.92 -9.76 5.31
N LEU A 99 -9.87 -8.68 6.07
CA LEU A 99 -8.94 -8.57 7.20
C LEU A 99 -9.51 -9.42 8.35
N GLN A 100 -8.84 -10.51 8.71
CA GLN A 100 -9.17 -11.25 9.93
C GLN A 100 -8.39 -10.64 11.11
N LEU A 101 -9.09 -9.99 12.02
CA LEU A 101 -8.51 -9.46 13.27
C LEU A 101 -8.39 -10.57 14.32
N GLN A 102 -7.74 -11.70 13.99
CA GLN A 102 -7.35 -12.72 14.96
C GLN A 102 -5.98 -13.27 14.52
N GLY A 103 -4.93 -12.97 15.30
CA GLY A 103 -3.63 -13.66 15.23
C GLY A 103 -2.97 -13.72 13.85
N HIS A 104 -2.34 -12.63 13.41
CA HIS A 104 -1.16 -12.63 12.53
C HIS A 104 -1.18 -13.45 11.21
N VAL A 105 -2.32 -13.67 10.54
CA VAL A 105 -2.28 -14.24 9.17
C VAL A 105 -3.30 -13.59 8.25
N VAL A 106 -2.82 -12.84 7.25
CA VAL A 106 -3.60 -12.54 6.06
C VAL A 106 -3.43 -13.70 5.08
N GLN A 107 -4.44 -14.56 4.97
CA GLN A 107 -4.44 -15.63 3.97
C GLN A 107 -5.01 -15.10 2.64
N PHE A 108 -4.17 -15.10 1.60
CA PHE A 108 -4.56 -14.90 0.21
C PHE A 108 -4.73 -16.30 -0.42
N ARG A 109 -5.93 -16.68 -0.85
CA ARG A 109 -6.12 -17.87 -1.71
C ARG A 109 -6.23 -17.40 -3.16
N GLN A 110 -5.47 -18.05 -4.04
CA GLN A 110 -5.53 -17.91 -5.50
C GLN A 110 -6.81 -18.54 -6.03
#